data_AF-A0A349IMF3-F1
#
_entry.id   AF-A0A349IMF3-F1
#
_cell.length_a   1.000
_cell.length_b   1.000
_cell.length_c   1.000
_cell.angle_alpha   90.00
_cell.angle_beta   90.00
_cell.angle_gamma   90.00
#
_symmetry.space_group_name_H-M   'P 1'
#
loop_
_entity.id
_entity.type
_entity.pdbx_description
1 polymer ?
#
loop_
_entity_poly.entity_id
_entity_poly.type
_entity_poly.pdbx_seq_one_letter_code
_entity_poly.pdbx_strand_id
1 'polypeptide(L)' 'MRIQDFEGAIFDLDGTLLDSMGVWHQIDVDFLAKRGIAVPDDYQKAITPL' A
#
# COMPACT_ATOMS: atom_id res chain seq x y z
N MET A 1 13.71 25.66 12.81
CA MET A 1 14.53 24.80 11.94
C MET A 1 14.06 25.00 10.52
N ARG A 2 14.97 25.29 9.60
CA ARG A 2 14.72 25.46 8.16
C ARG A 2 15.06 24.15 7.44
N ILE A 3 14.45 23.89 6.28
CA ILE A 3 14.80 22.71 5.45
C ILE A 3 16.30 22.65 5.14
N GLN A 4 16.96 23.81 5.05
CA GLN A 4 18.38 23.93 4.76
C GLN A 4 19.29 23.50 5.92
N ASP A 5 18.71 23.23 7.09
CA ASP A 5 19.43 22.75 8.27
C ASP A 5 19.58 21.21 8.28
N PHE A 6 19.05 20.49 7.27
CA PHE A 6 19.15 19.03 7.14
C PHE A 6 20.11 18.61 6.03
N GLU A 7 20.88 17.55 6.28
CA GLU A 7 21.79 16.95 5.29
C GLU A 7 21.07 16.03 4.28
N GLY A 8 19.85 15.62 4.58
CA GLY A 8 19.04 14.77 3.71
C GLY A 8 17.66 14.48 4.28
N ALA A 9 16.83 13.83 3.46
CA ALA A 9 15.48 13.41 3.82
C ALA A 9 15.22 11.99 3.31
N ILE A 10 14.53 11.19 4.12
CA ILE A 10 14.06 9.85 3.75
C ILE A 10 12.55 9.96 3.60
N PHE A 11 12.06 9.48 2.47
CA PHE A 11 10.63 9.43 2.18
C PHE A 11 10.22 7.98 2.03
N ASP A 12 9.04 7.69 2.56
CA ASP A 12 8.30 6.52 2.13
C ASP A 12 7.96 6.64 0.65
N LEU A 13 7.73 5.51 -0.02
CA LEU A 13 7.43 5.47 -1.44
C LEU A 13 5.91 5.54 -1.66
N ASP A 14 5.21 4.56 -1.11
CA ASP A 14 3.79 4.33 -1.36
C ASP A 14 2.93 5.34 -0.61
N GLY A 15 2.07 6.05 -1.33
CA GLY A 15 1.24 7.11 -0.75
C GLY A 15 2.00 8.38 -0.35
N THR A 16 3.33 8.42 -0.50
CA THR A 16 4.17 9.60 -0.21
C THR A 16 4.80 10.17 -1.48
N LEU A 17 5.59 9.39 -2.20
CA LEU A 17 6.16 9.80 -3.49
C LEU A 17 5.28 9.39 -4.66
N LEU A 18 4.57 8.27 -4.54
CA LEU A 18 3.67 7.75 -5.56
C LEU A 18 2.24 7.60 -5.02
N ASP A 19 1.24 7.87 -5.84
CA ASP A 19 -0.16 7.55 -5.54
C ASP A 19 -0.44 6.07 -5.88
N SER A 20 0.09 5.17 -5.06
CA SER A 20 0.07 3.72 -5.29
C SER A 20 -0.84 2.95 -4.35
N MET A 21 -1.60 3.62 -3.47
CA MET A 21 -2.43 2.95 -2.46
C MET A 21 -3.48 2.00 -3.07
N GLY A 22 -4.01 2.33 -4.25
CA GLY A 22 -4.98 1.48 -4.96
C GLY A 22 -4.36 0.23 -5.60
N VAL A 23 -3.04 0.21 -5.85
CA VAL A 23 -2.36 -0.90 -6.54
C VAL A 23 -2.42 -2.17 -5.69
N TRP A 24 -2.25 -2.04 -4.38
CA TRP A 24 -2.31 -3.17 -3.45
C TRP A 24 -3.66 -3.89 -3.49
N HIS A 25 -4.77 -3.14 -3.55
CA HIS A 25 -6.11 -3.73 -3.68
C HIS A 25 -6.27 -4.51 -4.99
N GLN A 26 -5.78 -3.96 -6.11
CA GLN A 26 -5.85 -4.66 -7.40
C GLN A 26 -5.01 -5.95 -7.40
N ILE A 27 -3.86 -5.95 -6.73
CA ILE A 27 -3.04 -7.16 -6.56
C ILE A 27 -3.82 -8.25 -5.84
N ASP A 28 -4.53 -7.90 -4.75
CA ASP A 28 -5.35 -8.85 -4.00
C ASP A 28 -6.47 -9.45 -4.88
N VAL A 29 -7.13 -8.60 -5.67
CA VAL A 29 -8.16 -9.00 -6.65
C VAL A 29 -7.60 -9.98 -7.66
N ASP A 30 -6.51 -9.62 -8.33
CA ASP A 30 -5.93 -10.45 -9.40
C ASP A 30 -5.36 -11.76 -8.85
N PHE A 31 -4.77 -11.74 -7.66
CA PHE A 31 -4.17 -12.92 -7.03
C PHE A 31 -5.21 -13.95 -6.62
N LEU A 32 -6.32 -13.51 -6.01
CA LEU A 32 -7.40 -14.40 -5.56
C LEU A 32 -8.26 -14.88 -6.74
N ALA A 33 -8.54 -14.01 -7.73
CA ALA A 33 -9.29 -14.37 -8.93
C ALA A 33 -8.62 -15.50 -9.72
N LYS A 34 -7.28 -15.53 -9.78
CA LYS A 34 -6.51 -16.64 -10.40
C LYS A 34 -6.75 -18.01 -9.74
N ARG A 35 -7.33 -18.05 -8.54
CA ARG A 35 -7.69 -19.27 -7.80
C ARG A 35 -9.19 -19.51 -7.74
N GLY A 36 -9.98 -18.71 -8.45
CA GLY A 36 -11.44 -18.77 -8.42
C GLY A 36 -12.04 -18.22 -7.13
N ILE A 37 -11.33 -17.35 -6.40
CA ILE A 37 -11.75 -16.78 -5.14
C ILE A 37 -12.01 -15.28 -5.35
N ALA A 38 -13.19 -14.79 -4.95
CA ALA A 38 -13.46 -13.35 -4.90
C ALA A 38 -12.83 -12.74 -3.64
N VAL A 39 -12.37 -11.50 -3.71
CA VAL A 39 -11.82 -10.79 -2.54
C VAL A 39 -12.93 -10.55 -1.52
N PRO A 40 -12.80 -11.03 -0.27
CA PRO A 40 -13.74 -10.69 0.79
C PRO A 40 -13.69 -9.20 1.16
N ASP A 41 -14.84 -8.63 1.54
CA ASP A 41 -14.94 -7.21 1.92
C ASP A 41 -14.06 -6.85 3.13
N ASP A 42 -13.77 -7.80 4.02
CA ASP A 42 -12.95 -7.63 5.21
C ASP A 42 -11.50 -8.10 5.03
N TYR A 43 -11.10 -8.51 3.82
CA TYR A 43 -9.82 -9.16 3.54
C TYR A 43 -8.62 -8.36 4.05
N GLN A 44 -8.50 -7.09 3.66
CA GLN A 44 -7.39 -6.24 4.09
C GLN A 44 -7.31 -6.11 5.61
N LYS A 45 -8.47 -5.95 6.27
CA LYS A 45 -8.55 -5.88 7.74
C LYS A 45 -8.13 -7.20 8.39
N ALA A 46 -8.47 -8.34 7.78
CA ALA A 46 -8.13 -9.66 8.29
C ALA A 46 -6.63 -9.97 8.18
N ILE A 47 -5.93 -9.45 7.15
CA ILE A 47 -4.51 -9.75 6.90
C ILE A 47 -3.54 -8.69 7.43
N THR A 48 -4.01 -7.50 7.79
CA THR A 48 -3.16 -6.42 8.32
C THR A 48 -2.86 -6.68 9.80
N PRO A 49 -1.59 -6.88 10.20
CA PRO A 49 -1.23 -6.99 11.61
C PRO A 49 -1.48 -5.64 12.32
N LEU A 50 -2.09 -5.71 13.51
CA LEU A 50 -2.22 -4.56 14.43
C LEU A 50 -0.86 -4.08 14.93
#